data_AF-A0A7C2PF64-F1
#
_entry.id   AF-A0A7C2PF64-F1
#
_cell.length_a   1.000
_cell.length_b   1.000
_cell.length_c   1.000
_cell.angle_alpha   90.00
_cell.angle_beta   90.00
_cell.angle_gamma   90.00
#
_symmetry.space_group_name_H-M   'P 1'
#
loop_
_entity.id
_entity.type
_entity.pdbx_description
1 polymer ?
#
loop_
_entity_poly.entity_id
_entity_poly.type
_entity_poly.pdbx_seq_one_letter_code
_entity_poly.pdbx_strand_id
1 'polypeptide(L)'
;SLVPPILNVTLCQSLIKKDAFNYLLQKVTEIGVTRIIPYASERSVTRIKDVDSKVMRWGKICEEASKQCGRDFIPKVSPIIKDLNELDLSSKNRIIANELIDKPSLRSVLKPLDPSKEIIILVGPEGGFTDHEISVAHELGFTSCSISQQILRSDTASFSILANLFFYFS
;
A
#
# COMPACT_ATOMS: atom_id res chain seq x y z
N SER A 1 -2.68 -26.48 7.05
CA SER A 1 -1.61 -25.61 7.56
C SER A 1 -1.55 -24.42 6.63
N LEU A 2 -1.70 -23.19 7.11
CA LEU A 2 -1.71 -22.01 6.24
C LEU A 2 -0.34 -21.89 5.55
N VAL A 3 -0.31 -21.83 4.22
CA VAL A 3 0.93 -21.55 3.49
C VAL A 3 1.33 -20.08 3.75
N PRO A 4 2.53 -19.80 4.26
CA PRO A 4 2.96 -18.43 4.50
C PRO A 4 3.09 -17.69 3.16
N PRO A 5 2.79 -16.37 3.13
CA PRO A 5 2.93 -15.59 1.91
C PRO A 5 4.40 -15.54 1.46
N ILE A 6 4.62 -15.60 0.14
CA ILE A 6 5.96 -15.58 -0.47
C ILE A 6 6.72 -14.30 -0.10
N LEU A 7 6.01 -13.17 -0.04
CA LEU A 7 6.53 -11.87 0.41
C LEU A 7 5.68 -11.35 1.55
N ASN A 8 6.32 -10.76 2.56
CA ASN A 8 5.64 -9.98 3.59
C ASN A 8 5.51 -8.53 3.10
N VAL A 9 4.31 -8.11 2.71
CA VAL A 9 4.07 -6.80 2.11
C VAL A 9 2.99 -6.04 2.87
N THR A 10 3.35 -4.84 3.32
CA THR A 10 2.43 -3.88 3.93
C THR A 10 2.14 -2.77 2.94
N LEU A 11 0.88 -2.60 2.57
CA LEU A 11 0.41 -1.46 1.78
C LEU A 11 -0.17 -0.40 2.71
N CYS A 12 0.53 0.72 2.86
CA CYS A 12 -0.01 1.95 3.42
C CYS A 12 -0.72 2.74 2.31
N GLN A 13 -2.04 2.63 2.26
CA GLN A 13 -2.87 3.19 1.21
C GLN A 13 -3.62 4.41 1.73
N SER A 14 -3.39 5.56 1.10
CA SER A 14 -4.16 6.77 1.39
C SER A 14 -5.64 6.57 1.09
N LEU A 15 -6.50 7.16 1.90
CA LEU A 15 -7.95 7.07 1.71
C LEU A 15 -8.35 7.74 0.39
N ILE A 16 -8.97 6.96 -0.48
CA ILE A 16 -9.59 7.38 -1.74
C ILE A 16 -11.11 7.29 -1.64
N LYS A 17 -11.84 7.57 -2.74
CA LYS A 17 -13.30 7.44 -2.77
C LYS A 17 -13.75 6.03 -2.33
N LYS A 18 -14.87 5.97 -1.59
CA LYS A 18 -15.40 4.74 -0.95
C LYS A 18 -15.41 3.51 -1.87
N ASP A 19 -15.97 3.63 -3.07
CA ASP A 19 -16.14 2.48 -3.96
C ASP A 19 -14.79 2.04 -4.57
N ALA A 20 -13.93 3.00 -4.91
CA ALA A 20 -12.56 2.73 -5.34
C ALA A 20 -11.74 2.07 -4.22
N PHE A 21 -11.88 2.49 -2.96
CA PHE A 21 -11.17 1.88 -1.84
C PHE A 21 -11.64 0.44 -1.59
N ASN A 22 -12.95 0.16 -1.67
CA ASN A 22 -13.46 -1.21 -1.53
C ASN A 22 -12.93 -2.12 -2.66
N TYR A 23 -12.93 -1.62 -3.90
CA TYR A 23 -12.36 -2.34 -5.04
C TYR A 23 -10.85 -2.58 -4.85
N LEU A 24 -10.13 -1.58 -4.37
CA LEU A 24 -8.71 -1.66 -4.06
C LEU A 24 -8.44 -2.78 -3.06
N LEU A 25 -9.14 -2.80 -1.93
CA LEU A 25 -8.99 -3.84 -0.90
C LEU A 25 -9.15 -5.25 -1.47
N GLN A 26 -10.17 -5.46 -2.31
CA GLN A 26 -10.37 -6.75 -2.97
C GLN A 26 -9.16 -7.11 -3.83
N LYS A 27 -8.70 -6.20 -4.70
CA LYS A 27 -7.63 -6.48 -5.66
C LYS A 27 -6.24 -6.61 -5.05
N VAL A 28 -5.89 -5.78 -4.07
CA VAL A 28 -4.59 -5.93 -3.39
C VAL A 28 -4.54 -7.21 -2.55
N THR A 29 -5.70 -7.67 -2.05
CA THR A 29 -5.82 -8.98 -1.39
C THR A 29 -5.61 -10.13 -2.38
N GLU A 30 -6.24 -10.06 -3.55
CA GLU A 30 -6.05 -11.04 -4.64
C GLU A 30 -4.59 -11.10 -5.11
N ILE A 31 -3.93 -9.94 -5.28
CA ILE A 31 -2.52 -9.85 -5.71
C ILE A 31 -1.57 -10.40 -4.64
N GLY A 32 -1.90 -10.18 -3.37
CA GLY A 32 -1.29 -10.92 -2.28
C GLY A 32 -0.62 -10.09 -1.20
N VAL A 33 -1.08 -8.86 -0.98
CA VAL A 33 -0.68 -8.06 0.18
C VAL A 33 -0.90 -8.86 1.48
N THR A 34 -0.11 -8.57 2.50
CA THR A 34 -0.22 -9.24 3.82
C THR A 34 -0.84 -8.34 4.88
N ARG A 35 -0.68 -7.02 4.74
CA ARG A 35 -1.26 -6.04 5.64
C ARG A 35 -1.59 -4.77 4.88
N ILE A 36 -2.70 -4.15 5.27
CA ILE A 36 -3.17 -2.89 4.71
C ILE A 36 -3.30 -1.89 5.85
N ILE A 37 -2.71 -0.72 5.69
CA ILE A 37 -2.81 0.39 6.62
C ILE A 37 -3.49 1.54 5.88
N PRO A 38 -4.77 1.83 6.17
CA PRO A 38 -5.41 3.01 5.63
C PRO A 38 -4.75 4.28 6.18
N TYR A 39 -4.43 5.24 5.31
CA TYR A 39 -3.81 6.50 5.69
C TYR A 39 -4.72 7.68 5.37
N ALA A 40 -5.08 8.47 6.38
CA ALA A 40 -5.80 9.72 6.19
C ALA A 40 -4.83 10.86 5.81
N SER A 41 -4.32 10.82 4.58
CA SER A 41 -3.46 11.86 4.02
C SER A 41 -4.16 13.22 3.93
N GLU A 42 -3.40 14.30 3.84
CA GLU A 42 -3.91 15.67 3.80
C GLU A 42 -4.86 15.90 2.60
N ARG A 43 -4.54 15.29 1.45
CA ARG A 43 -5.32 15.42 0.21
C ARG A 43 -6.35 14.31 0.00
N SER A 44 -6.62 13.50 1.03
CA SER A 44 -7.69 12.49 0.97
C SER A 44 -9.07 13.14 0.90
N VAL A 45 -9.85 12.76 -0.10
CA VAL A 45 -11.22 13.28 -0.31
C VAL A 45 -12.25 12.72 0.68
N THR A 46 -11.91 11.66 1.41
CA THR A 46 -12.85 10.92 2.26
C THR A 46 -12.57 11.16 3.74
N ARG A 47 -13.50 11.84 4.45
CA ARG A 47 -13.52 11.88 5.92
C ARG A 47 -14.37 10.74 6.46
N ILE A 48 -13.81 9.90 7.32
CA ILE A 48 -14.50 8.76 7.93
C ILE A 48 -14.95 9.14 9.34
N LYS A 49 -16.26 9.04 9.61
CA LYS A 49 -16.86 9.37 10.92
C LYS A 49 -16.79 8.19 11.90
N ASP A 50 -17.15 7.00 11.44
CA ASP A 50 -17.13 5.76 12.22
C ASP A 50 -15.98 4.88 11.73
N VAL A 51 -14.83 5.03 12.40
CA VAL A 51 -13.56 4.40 11.99
C VAL A 51 -13.59 2.90 12.24
N ASP A 52 -14.06 2.46 13.40
CA ASP A 52 -14.00 1.05 13.80
C ASP A 52 -14.93 0.18 12.94
N SER A 53 -16.18 0.61 12.73
CA SER A 53 -17.12 -0.07 11.84
C SER A 53 -16.57 -0.15 10.41
N LYS A 54 -15.87 0.90 9.98
CA LYS A 54 -15.28 0.95 8.64
C LYS A 54 -14.13 -0.03 8.49
N VAL A 55 -13.20 -0.09 9.44
CA VAL A 55 -12.08 -1.03 9.44
C VAL A 55 -12.59 -2.47 9.52
N MET A 56 -13.59 -2.76 10.35
CA MET A 56 -14.23 -4.08 10.40
C MET A 56 -14.84 -4.48 9.06
N ARG A 57 -15.55 -3.56 8.38
CA ARG A 57 -16.10 -3.81 7.04
C ARG A 57 -14.99 -4.10 6.02
N TRP A 58 -13.89 -3.37 6.06
CA TRP A 58 -12.76 -3.58 5.16
C TRP A 58 -12.08 -4.94 5.40
N GLY A 59 -11.98 -5.37 6.66
CA GLY A 59 -11.54 -6.72 7.00
C GLY A 59 -12.42 -7.80 6.35
N LYS A 60 -13.76 -7.64 6.37
CA LYS A 60 -14.68 -8.56 5.70
C LYS A 60 -14.48 -8.63 4.19
N ILE A 61 -14.23 -7.49 3.54
CA ILE A 61 -13.92 -7.45 2.09
C ILE A 61 -12.66 -8.27 1.79
N CYS A 62 -11.62 -8.12 2.61
CA CYS A 62 -10.39 -8.89 2.46
C CYS A 62 -10.63 -10.39 2.71
N GLU A 63 -11.40 -10.75 3.73
CA GLU A 63 -11.77 -12.14 4.01
C GLU A 63 -12.52 -12.79 2.83
N GLU A 64 -13.51 -12.10 2.27
CA GLU A 64 -14.27 -12.56 1.10
C GLU A 64 -13.37 -12.73 -0.12
N ALA A 65 -12.49 -11.76 -0.38
CA ALA A 65 -11.52 -11.82 -1.49
C ALA A 65 -10.55 -13.00 -1.33
N SER A 66 -10.00 -13.21 -0.13
CA SER A 66 -9.11 -14.35 0.16
C SER A 66 -9.81 -15.69 -0.07
N LYS A 67 -11.08 -15.83 0.33
CA LYS A 67 -11.87 -17.05 0.07
C LYS A 67 -12.08 -17.28 -1.43
N GLN A 68 -12.39 -16.23 -2.18
CA GLN A 68 -12.65 -16.32 -3.62
C GLN A 68 -11.41 -16.69 -4.44
N CYS A 69 -10.22 -16.24 -4.04
CA CYS A 69 -8.97 -16.57 -4.73
C CYS A 69 -8.24 -17.79 -4.16
N GLY A 70 -8.85 -18.53 -3.21
CA GLY A 70 -8.25 -19.74 -2.63
C GLY A 70 -7.01 -19.46 -1.77
N ARG A 71 -6.92 -18.26 -1.19
CA ARG A 71 -5.78 -17.84 -0.38
C ARG A 71 -6.00 -18.19 1.09
N ASP A 72 -5.07 -18.95 1.64
CA ASP A 72 -5.05 -19.32 3.07
C ASP A 72 -4.80 -18.10 3.98
N PHE A 73 -4.05 -17.12 3.50
CA PHE A 73 -3.67 -15.94 4.28
C PHE A 73 -4.61 -14.75 4.04
N ILE A 74 -5.38 -14.36 5.05
CA ILE A 74 -6.22 -13.15 5.01
C ILE A 74 -5.38 -11.93 5.45
N PRO A 75 -5.26 -10.87 4.63
CA PRO A 75 -4.49 -9.70 5.03
C PRO A 75 -5.15 -8.95 6.18
N LYS A 76 -4.32 -8.47 7.11
CA LYS A 76 -4.79 -7.64 8.23
C LYS A 76 -5.05 -6.21 7.76
N VAL A 77 -6.24 -5.70 8.00
CA VAL A 77 -6.53 -4.26 7.88
C VAL A 77 -6.28 -3.60 9.23
N SER A 78 -5.33 -2.67 9.27
CA SER A 78 -4.94 -1.93 10.48
C SER A 78 -5.87 -0.74 10.75
N PRO A 79 -5.86 -0.16 11.95
CA PRO A 79 -6.48 1.14 12.21
C PRO A 79 -5.98 2.21 11.22
N ILE A 80 -6.81 3.23 11.02
CA ILE A 80 -6.48 4.36 10.16
C ILE A 80 -5.44 5.22 10.88
N ILE A 81 -4.29 5.45 10.25
CA ILE A 81 -3.29 6.41 10.73
C ILE A 81 -3.53 7.78 10.11
N LYS A 82 -3.13 8.84 10.81
CA LYS A 82 -3.18 10.23 10.34
C LYS A 82 -1.80 10.83 10.20
N ASP A 83 -0.81 10.22 10.84
CA ASP A 83 0.59 10.61 10.78
C ASP A 83 1.43 9.40 10.34
N LEU A 84 2.33 9.60 9.38
CA LEU A 84 3.25 8.56 8.90
C LEU A 84 4.20 8.06 10.01
N ASN A 85 4.43 8.88 11.04
CA ASN A 85 5.21 8.49 12.23
C ASN A 85 4.54 7.37 13.05
N GLU A 86 3.25 7.07 12.82
CA GLU A 86 2.55 5.95 13.44
C GLU A 86 2.90 4.59 12.80
N LEU A 87 3.65 4.58 11.70
CA LEU A 87 4.08 3.35 11.05
C LEU A 87 5.09 2.59 11.90
N ASP A 88 4.97 1.26 11.93
CA ASP A 88 6.05 0.40 12.40
C ASP A 88 7.15 0.39 11.34
N LEU A 89 8.30 0.96 11.70
CA LEU A 89 9.47 1.13 10.85
C LEU A 89 10.59 0.16 11.23
N SER A 90 10.25 -1.05 11.66
CA SER A 90 11.24 -2.11 11.91
C SER A 90 11.93 -2.58 10.62
N SER A 91 11.22 -2.64 9.49
CA SER A 91 11.82 -2.95 8.19
C SER A 91 12.40 -1.73 7.50
N LYS A 92 13.53 -1.90 6.78
CA LYS A 92 14.15 -0.85 5.96
C LYS A 92 13.68 -0.85 4.50
N ASN A 93 12.95 -1.87 4.05
CA ASN A 93 12.43 -1.92 2.69
C ASN A 93 11.19 -1.02 2.60
N ARG A 94 11.38 0.26 2.28
CA ARG A 94 10.32 1.28 2.28
C ARG A 94 10.26 1.99 0.95
N ILE A 95 9.12 1.93 0.29
CA ILE A 95 8.90 2.48 -1.03
C ILE A 95 7.73 3.45 -0.98
N ILE A 96 7.88 4.64 -1.54
CA ILE A 96 6.78 5.58 -1.75
C ILE A 96 6.53 5.76 -3.24
N ALA A 97 5.30 5.49 -3.68
CA ALA A 97 4.87 5.73 -5.04
C ALA A 97 4.75 7.24 -5.27
N ASN A 98 5.65 7.77 -6.11
CA ASN A 98 5.74 9.20 -6.38
C ASN A 98 6.08 9.40 -7.86
N GLU A 99 5.05 9.63 -8.69
CA GLU A 99 5.16 9.74 -10.16
C GLU A 99 5.69 11.10 -10.64
N LEU A 100 6.50 11.78 -9.83
CA LEU A 100 7.17 13.01 -10.24
C LEU A 100 8.32 12.70 -11.22
N ILE A 101 8.67 13.69 -12.03
CA ILE A 101 9.80 13.65 -12.98
C ILE A 101 11.10 13.38 -12.19
N ASP A 102 12.04 12.65 -12.81
CA ASP A 102 13.37 12.32 -12.29
C ASP A 102 13.43 11.38 -11.06
N LYS A 103 12.40 10.57 -10.83
CA LYS A 103 12.44 9.51 -9.81
C LYS A 103 13.04 8.20 -10.37
N PRO A 104 13.77 7.43 -9.54
CA PRO A 104 14.27 6.13 -9.96
C PRO A 104 13.11 5.20 -10.34
N SER A 105 13.32 4.36 -11.35
CA SER A 105 12.30 3.39 -11.77
C SER A 105 12.05 2.37 -10.67
N LEU A 106 10.83 1.84 -10.58
CA LEU A 106 10.49 0.76 -9.64
C LEU A 106 11.54 -0.36 -9.66
N ARG A 107 11.95 -0.84 -10.85
CA ARG A 107 12.98 -1.88 -10.98
C ARG A 107 14.29 -1.53 -10.27
N SER A 108 14.73 -0.28 -10.34
CA SER A 108 15.97 0.16 -9.69
C SER A 108 15.84 0.24 -8.17
N VAL A 109 14.64 0.56 -7.67
CA VAL A 109 14.31 0.60 -6.23
C VAL A 109 14.12 -0.81 -5.66
N LEU A 110 13.62 -1.77 -6.46
CA LEU A 110 13.46 -3.16 -6.01
C LEU A 110 14.78 -3.92 -5.90
N LYS A 111 15.75 -3.65 -6.78
CA LYS A 111 17.05 -4.35 -6.83
C LYS A 111 17.79 -4.45 -5.49
N PRO A 112 17.91 -3.40 -4.65
CA PRO A 112 18.61 -3.48 -3.37
C PRO A 112 17.79 -4.07 -2.21
N LEU A 113 16.50 -4.40 -2.40
CA LEU A 113 15.65 -4.86 -1.29
C LEU A 113 15.91 -6.33 -0.95
N ASP A 114 15.86 -6.66 0.34
CA ASP A 114 15.89 -8.04 0.84
C ASP A 114 14.46 -8.59 0.94
N PRO A 115 14.02 -9.51 0.05
CA PRO A 115 12.64 -10.00 0.05
C PRO A 115 12.29 -10.87 1.28
N SER A 116 13.27 -11.25 2.10
CA SER A 116 13.00 -11.93 3.38
C SER A 116 12.48 -11.00 4.48
N LYS A 117 12.59 -9.68 4.27
CA LYS A 117 12.08 -8.64 5.18
C LYS A 117 10.74 -8.11 4.68
N GLU A 118 9.95 -7.55 5.61
CA GLU A 118 8.72 -6.85 5.26
C GLU A 118 9.01 -5.71 4.27
N ILE A 119 8.19 -5.55 3.25
CA ILE A 119 8.27 -4.43 2.31
C ILE A 119 7.07 -3.52 2.56
N ILE A 120 7.33 -2.27 2.91
CA ILE A 120 6.31 -1.26 3.19
C ILE A 120 6.18 -0.36 1.97
N ILE A 121 4.98 -0.30 1.40
CA ILE A 121 4.67 0.52 0.23
C ILE A 121 3.68 1.59 0.64
N LEU A 122 4.00 2.85 0.36
CA LEU A 122 3.15 4.01 0.61
C LEU A 122 2.58 4.55 -0.71
N VAL A 123 1.27 4.66 -0.80
CA VAL A 123 0.54 5.14 -2.00
C VAL A 123 -0.41 6.28 -1.63
N GLY A 124 -0.31 7.38 -2.38
CA GLY A 124 -1.05 8.64 -2.15
C GLY A 124 -2.50 8.60 -2.58
N PRO A 125 -3.32 9.60 -2.20
CA PRO A 125 -4.71 9.73 -2.65
C PRO A 125 -4.77 10.23 -4.10
N GLU A 126 -5.97 10.50 -4.63
CA GLU A 126 -6.14 11.06 -5.98
C GLU A 126 -5.43 12.41 -6.18
N GLY A 127 -5.25 13.20 -5.12
CA GLY A 127 -4.52 14.48 -5.15
C GLY A 127 -3.00 14.36 -4.97
N GLY A 128 -2.47 13.14 -4.90
CA GLY A 128 -1.08 12.88 -4.53
C GLY A 128 -0.75 13.30 -3.09
N PHE A 129 0.50 13.08 -2.69
CA PHE A 129 1.03 13.58 -1.43
C PHE A 129 1.36 15.07 -1.50
N THR A 130 1.37 15.75 -0.36
CA THR A 130 1.97 17.09 -0.25
C THR A 130 3.49 17.00 -0.17
N ASP A 131 4.18 18.10 -0.46
CA ASP A 131 5.63 18.17 -0.33
C ASP A 131 6.08 17.87 1.12
N HIS A 132 5.25 18.25 2.10
CA HIS A 132 5.48 17.93 3.50
C HIS A 132 5.39 16.41 3.76
N GLU A 133 4.34 15.73 3.28
CA GLU A 133 4.20 14.27 3.43
C GLU A 133 5.33 13.51 2.73
N ILE A 134 5.78 13.98 1.55
CA ILE A 134 6.95 13.42 0.86
C ILE A 134 8.23 13.62 1.70
N SER A 135 8.43 14.80 2.28
CA SER A 135 9.59 15.08 3.16
C SER A 135 9.59 14.16 4.38
N VAL A 136 8.46 14.05 5.07
CA VAL A 136 8.30 13.15 6.22
C VAL A 136 8.58 11.70 5.81
N ALA A 137 8.03 11.22 4.71
CA ALA A 137 8.31 9.87 4.23
C ALA A 137 9.82 9.65 3.98
N HIS A 138 10.53 10.62 3.41
CA HIS A 138 11.97 10.53 3.22
C HIS A 138 12.76 10.53 4.52
N GLU A 139 12.38 11.33 5.52
CA GLU A 139 12.97 11.28 6.87
C GLU A 139 12.74 9.92 7.53
N LEU A 140 11.58 9.32 7.27
CA LEU A 140 11.26 7.94 7.65
C LEU A 140 11.91 6.89 6.73
N GLY A 141 12.85 7.26 5.87
CA GLY A 141 13.65 6.33 5.06
C GLY A 141 12.92 5.71 3.87
N PHE A 142 11.78 6.26 3.44
CA PHE A 142 11.12 5.82 2.21
C PHE A 142 11.91 6.27 0.97
N THR A 143 12.09 5.34 0.03
CA THR A 143 12.66 5.62 -1.28
C THR A 143 11.52 5.90 -2.27
N SER A 144 11.54 7.09 -2.89
CA SER A 144 10.58 7.43 -3.96
C SER A 144 10.85 6.57 -5.19
N CYS A 145 9.79 6.06 -5.81
CA CYS A 145 9.87 5.42 -7.11
C CYS A 145 8.80 5.95 -8.07
N SER A 146 9.13 5.98 -9.36
CA SER A 146 8.13 6.07 -10.42
C SER A 146 7.78 4.66 -10.90
N ILE A 147 6.48 4.40 -11.03
CA ILE A 147 5.93 3.13 -11.51
C ILE A 147 5.71 3.22 -13.03
N SER A 148 5.36 4.40 -13.55
CA SER A 148 5.09 4.61 -14.98
C SER A 148 5.45 6.01 -15.46
N GLN A 149 5.55 6.19 -16.78
CA GLN A 149 5.76 7.52 -17.39
C GLN A 149 4.54 8.46 -17.25
N GLN A 150 3.38 7.91 -16.89
CA GLN A 150 2.15 8.66 -16.69
C GLN A 150 1.77 8.65 -15.21
N ILE A 151 1.04 9.68 -14.79
CA ILE A 151 0.45 9.70 -13.46
C ILE A 151 -0.65 8.64 -13.40
N LEU A 152 -0.42 7.59 -12.61
CA LEU A 152 -1.41 6.56 -12.36
C LEU A 152 -2.44 7.06 -11.34
N ARG A 153 -3.68 6.59 -11.50
CA ARG A 153 -4.66 6.72 -10.41
C ARG A 153 -4.16 5.93 -9.19
N SER A 154 -4.52 6.39 -7.99
CA SER A 154 -4.06 5.80 -6.72
C SER A 154 -4.27 4.28 -6.63
N ASP A 155 -5.45 3.78 -7.02
CA ASP A 155 -5.75 2.36 -7.08
C ASP A 155 -4.89 1.60 -8.08
N THR A 156 -4.73 2.17 -9.28
CA THR A 156 -3.89 1.62 -10.34
C THR A 156 -2.42 1.56 -9.90
N ALA A 157 -1.91 2.61 -9.24
CA ALA A 157 -0.55 2.63 -8.70
C ALA A 157 -0.34 1.48 -7.69
N SER A 158 -1.29 1.26 -6.79
CA SER A 158 -1.27 0.14 -5.83
C SER A 158 -1.27 -1.23 -6.51
N PHE A 159 -2.09 -1.43 -7.53
CA PHE A 159 -2.10 -2.71 -8.26
C PHE A 159 -0.80 -2.92 -9.03
N SER A 160 -0.34 -1.89 -9.73
CA SER A 160 0.87 -1.94 -10.56
C SER A 160 2.11 -2.21 -9.72
N ILE A 161 2.30 -1.50 -8.61
CA ILE A 161 3.49 -1.70 -7.76
C ILE A 161 3.50 -3.08 -7.12
N LEU A 162 2.35 -3.57 -6.63
CA LEU A 162 2.26 -4.90 -6.03
C LEU A 162 2.49 -5.99 -7.08
N ALA A 163 1.82 -5.94 -8.24
CA ALA A 163 1.99 -6.94 -9.28
C ALA A 163 3.44 -7.03 -9.78
N ASN A 164 4.09 -5.87 -10.01
CA ASN A 164 5.50 -5.85 -10.40
C ASN A 164 6.43 -6.30 -9.28
N LEU A 165 6.11 -5.99 -8.02
CA LEU A 165 6.87 -6.47 -6.86
C LEU A 165 6.87 -8.00 -6.79
N PHE A 166 5.68 -8.61 -6.84
CA PHE A 166 5.55 -10.06 -6.80
C PHE A 166 6.23 -10.73 -8.00
N PHE A 167 6.07 -10.18 -9.21
CA PHE A 167 6.75 -10.69 -10.41
C PHE A 167 8.28 -10.55 -10.32
N TYR A 168 8.80 -9.49 -9.70
CA TYR A 168 10.24 -9.27 -9.60
C TYR A 168 10.93 -10.25 -8.65
N PHE A 169 10.24 -10.69 -7.59
CA PHE A 169 10.78 -11.58 -6.54
C PHE A 169 10.26 -13.02 -6.61
N SER A 170 9.44 -13.35 -7.60
CA SER A 170 9.08 -14.74 -7.96
C SER A 170 10.18 -15.39 -8.77
#